data_AF-A0A521YFX7-F1
#
_entry.id   AF-A0A521YFX7-F1
#
_cell.length_a   1.000
_cell.length_b   1.000
_cell.length_c   1.000
_cell.angle_alpha   90.00
_cell.angle_beta   90.00
_cell.angle_gamma   90.00
#
_symmetry.space_group_name_H-M   'P 1'
#
loop_
_entity.id
_entity.type
_entity.pdbx_description
1 polymer ?
#
loop_
_entity_poly.entity_id
_entity_poly.type
_entity_poly.pdbx_seq_one_letter_code
_entity_poly.pdbx_strand_id
1 'polypeptide(L)'
;MNAKAAAQAGTPKLPASAAPGDKPNPSGKLDWRWLVAAMRKDGVLSFADAELIAQRYASADSALHPLVRLSQAGLHDARSGAVLDIEALTEWLGQHLKLPYMRIDPLKVDVARVADVMSINYAERRRALPVAVGVHEVTIATCEPLDLGW
;
A
#
# COMPACT_ATOMS: atom_id res chain seq x y z
N MET A 1 15.73 -7.84 42.16
CA MET A 1 16.17 -8.51 40.92
C MET A 1 14.94 -8.66 40.03
N ASN A 2 14.67 -7.71 39.13
CA ASN A 2 13.46 -7.73 38.30
C ASN A 2 13.84 -7.95 36.84
N ALA A 3 13.46 -9.12 36.31
CA ALA A 3 13.61 -9.48 34.91
C ALA A 3 12.57 -8.72 34.07
N LYS A 4 13.04 -7.99 33.06
CA LYS A 4 12.22 -7.24 32.12
C LYS A 4 11.82 -8.18 30.97
N ALA A 5 10.52 -8.35 30.77
CA ALA A 5 9.92 -9.17 29.73
C ALA A 5 10.34 -8.68 28.33
N ALA A 6 10.86 -9.61 27.52
CA ALA A 6 11.14 -9.41 26.10
C ALA A 6 9.84 -9.59 25.30
N ALA A 7 9.43 -8.54 24.57
CA ALA A 7 8.32 -8.60 23.62
C ALA A 7 8.77 -9.39 22.37
N GLN A 8 8.09 -10.48 22.08
CA GLN A 8 8.31 -11.32 20.90
C GLN A 8 7.76 -10.59 19.65
N ALA A 9 8.65 -10.27 18.71
CA ALA A 9 8.27 -9.81 17.38
C ALA A 9 7.97 -11.04 16.51
N GLY A 10 6.69 -11.22 16.15
CA GLY A 10 6.27 -12.28 15.23
C GLY A 10 6.78 -12.00 13.82
N THR A 11 7.42 -12.99 13.20
CA THR A 11 7.84 -12.97 11.80
C THR A 11 6.63 -12.94 10.87
N PRO A 12 6.48 -11.98 9.94
CA PRO A 12 5.44 -12.05 8.92
C PRO A 12 5.77 -13.18 7.93
N LYS A 13 4.86 -14.15 7.83
CA LYS A 13 4.92 -15.26 6.87
C LYS A 13 4.68 -14.73 5.46
N LEU A 14 5.68 -14.83 4.58
CA LEU A 14 5.56 -14.52 3.16
C LEU A 14 4.39 -15.30 2.53
N PRO A 15 3.46 -14.67 1.80
CA PRO A 15 2.39 -15.37 1.12
C PRO A 15 2.92 -16.14 -0.10
N ALA A 16 2.44 -17.38 -0.23
CA ALA A 16 2.76 -18.29 -1.33
C ALA A 16 2.20 -17.81 -2.68
N SER A 17 2.94 -18.17 -3.73
CA SER A 17 2.73 -17.91 -5.17
C SER A 17 1.26 -17.86 -5.61
N ALA A 18 0.93 -16.85 -6.44
CA ALA A 18 -0.41 -16.57 -6.96
C ALA A 18 -0.99 -17.73 -7.79
N ALA A 19 -2.29 -17.97 -7.63
CA ALA A 19 -3.06 -18.97 -8.37
C ALA A 19 -3.23 -18.57 -9.85
N PRO A 20 -3.27 -19.55 -10.79
CA PRO A 20 -3.38 -19.26 -12.22
C PRO A 20 -4.84 -18.96 -12.59
N GLY A 21 -5.12 -17.74 -13.05
CA GLY A 21 -6.44 -17.36 -13.60
C GLY A 21 -6.79 -15.88 -13.56
N ASP A 22 -6.09 -15.07 -12.76
CA ASP A 22 -6.34 -13.63 -12.71
C ASP A 22 -5.51 -12.90 -13.78
N LYS A 23 -6.08 -11.86 -14.39
CA LYS A 23 -5.29 -10.98 -15.27
C LYS A 23 -4.12 -10.41 -14.47
N PRO A 24 -2.91 -10.35 -15.03
CA PRO A 24 -1.77 -9.80 -14.30
C PRO A 24 -2.09 -8.37 -13.88
N ASN A 25 -1.72 -8.03 -12.65
CA ASN A 25 -1.77 -6.65 -12.18
C ASN A 25 -0.98 -5.75 -13.12
N PRO A 26 -1.37 -4.47 -13.27
CA PRO A 26 -0.57 -3.54 -14.05
C PRO A 26 0.82 -3.42 -13.44
N SER A 27 1.79 -3.07 -14.28
CA SER A 27 3.15 -2.78 -13.86
C SER A 27 3.36 -1.27 -13.80
N GLY A 28 4.09 -0.81 -12.79
CA GLY A 28 4.42 0.60 -12.58
C GLY A 28 3.66 1.22 -11.40
N LYS A 29 3.68 2.55 -11.34
CA LYS A 29 3.01 3.31 -10.28
C LYS A 29 1.51 3.04 -10.27
N LEU A 30 0.90 3.14 -9.10
CA LEU A 30 -0.53 3.01 -8.94
C LEU A 30 -1.25 4.02 -9.83
N ASP A 31 -2.35 3.57 -10.41
CA ASP A 31 -3.27 4.38 -11.19
C ASP A 31 -4.65 4.32 -10.54
N TRP A 32 -5.31 5.47 -10.44
CA TRP A 32 -6.59 5.57 -9.78
C TRP A 32 -7.70 4.84 -10.54
N ARG A 33 -7.63 4.75 -11.88
CA ARG A 33 -8.65 4.04 -12.68
C ARG A 33 -8.55 2.55 -12.43
N TRP A 34 -7.33 2.01 -12.37
CA TRP A 34 -7.11 0.62 -11.98
C TRP A 34 -7.62 0.36 -10.56
N LEU A 35 -7.30 1.22 -9.59
CA LEU A 35 -7.77 1.10 -8.21
C LEU A 35 -9.30 1.05 -8.13
N VAL A 36 -10.00 1.99 -8.77
CA VAL A 36 -11.48 2.02 -8.79
C VAL A 36 -12.05 0.76 -9.43
N ALA A 37 -11.46 0.28 -10.53
CA ALA A 37 -11.90 -0.95 -11.18
C ALA A 37 -11.71 -2.19 -10.29
N ALA A 38 -10.56 -2.28 -9.61
CA ALA A 38 -10.25 -3.36 -8.67
C ALA A 38 -11.15 -3.31 -7.44
N MET A 39 -11.34 -2.14 -6.82
CA MET A 39 -12.25 -1.94 -5.68
C MET A 39 -13.69 -2.31 -6.03
N ARG A 40 -14.16 -1.99 -7.25
CA ARG A 40 -15.49 -2.42 -7.72
C ARG A 40 -15.57 -3.94 -7.89
N LYS A 41 -14.53 -4.57 -8.46
CA LYS A 41 -14.45 -6.03 -8.61
C LYS A 41 -14.53 -6.73 -7.24
N ASP A 42 -13.88 -6.15 -6.24
CA ASP A 42 -13.86 -6.65 -4.86
C ASP A 42 -15.12 -6.30 -4.04
N GLY A 43 -16.05 -5.54 -4.65
CA GLY A 43 -17.29 -5.08 -4.00
C GLY A 43 -17.10 -3.95 -2.99
N VAL A 44 -15.90 -3.38 -2.86
CA VAL A 44 -15.60 -2.23 -1.98
C VAL A 44 -16.31 -0.98 -2.44
N LEU A 45 -16.44 -0.78 -3.75
CA LEU A 45 -17.18 0.33 -4.33
C LEU A 45 -18.44 -0.17 -5.05
N SER A 46 -19.52 0.59 -4.89
CA SER A 46 -20.71 0.42 -5.71
C SER A 46 -20.44 0.85 -7.16
N PHE A 47 -21.30 0.41 -8.09
CA PHE A 47 -21.23 0.86 -9.48
C PHE A 47 -21.39 2.39 -9.58
N ALA A 48 -22.34 2.94 -8.84
CA ALA A 48 -22.62 4.38 -8.83
C ALA A 48 -21.44 5.20 -8.31
N ASP A 49 -20.79 4.76 -7.23
CA ASP A 49 -19.61 5.44 -6.69
C ASP A 49 -18.44 5.38 -7.66
N ALA A 50 -18.20 4.22 -8.29
CA ALA A 50 -17.14 4.08 -9.28
C ALA A 50 -17.34 5.02 -10.49
N GLU A 51 -18.57 5.17 -10.98
CA GLU A 51 -18.89 6.12 -12.06
C GLU A 51 -18.75 7.57 -11.62
N LEU A 52 -19.22 7.92 -10.42
CA LEU A 52 -19.08 9.26 -9.87
C LEU A 52 -17.62 9.68 -9.77
N ILE A 53 -16.75 8.78 -9.30
CA ILE A 53 -15.30 9.02 -9.23
C ILE A 53 -14.70 9.14 -10.62
N ALA A 54 -15.10 8.28 -11.55
CA ALA A 54 -14.62 8.34 -12.92
C ALA A 54 -14.92 9.70 -13.57
N GLN A 55 -16.12 10.23 -13.35
CA GLN A 55 -16.52 11.56 -13.84
C GLN A 55 -15.77 12.67 -13.10
N ARG A 56 -15.71 12.62 -11.77
CA ARG A 56 -15.06 13.65 -10.93
C ARG A 56 -13.57 13.79 -11.25
N TYR A 57 -12.89 12.69 -11.58
CA TYR A 57 -11.45 12.68 -11.84
C TYR A 57 -11.08 12.64 -13.32
N ALA A 58 -12.06 12.64 -14.24
CA ALA A 58 -11.83 12.58 -15.67
C ALA A 58 -10.98 13.73 -16.22
N SER A 59 -11.18 14.94 -15.68
CA SER A 59 -10.69 16.20 -16.25
C SER A 59 -9.49 16.81 -15.51
N ALA A 60 -9.01 16.18 -14.43
CA ALA A 60 -7.91 16.72 -13.64
C ALA A 60 -6.84 15.65 -13.37
N ASP A 61 -5.66 15.88 -13.94
CA ASP A 61 -4.44 15.28 -13.42
C ASP A 61 -4.18 15.80 -12.01
N SER A 62 -3.73 14.91 -11.13
CA SER A 62 -3.46 15.25 -9.73
C SER A 62 -2.03 14.87 -9.41
N ALA A 63 -1.35 15.75 -8.68
CA ALA A 63 -0.05 15.46 -8.10
C ALA A 63 -0.15 14.55 -6.87
N LEU A 64 -1.35 14.35 -6.32
CA LEU A 64 -1.57 13.48 -5.17
C LEU A 64 -1.41 12.02 -5.58
N HIS A 65 -0.89 11.21 -4.65
CA HIS A 65 -0.89 9.77 -4.80
C HIS A 65 -2.34 9.24 -4.93
N PRO A 66 -2.64 8.26 -5.82
CA PRO A 66 -4.00 7.81 -6.06
C PRO A 66 -4.80 7.42 -4.83
N LEU A 67 -4.20 6.72 -3.85
CA LEU A 67 -4.89 6.37 -2.60
C LEU A 67 -5.25 7.60 -1.77
N VAL A 68 -4.36 8.61 -1.71
CA VAL A 68 -4.62 9.87 -1.02
C VAL A 68 -5.77 10.61 -1.70
N ARG A 69 -5.73 10.68 -3.03
CA ARG A 69 -6.79 11.31 -3.82
C ARG A 69 -8.16 10.64 -3.55
N LEU A 70 -8.21 9.31 -3.60
CA LEU A 70 -9.44 8.55 -3.34
C LEU A 70 -9.94 8.72 -1.90
N SER A 71 -9.04 8.78 -0.90
CA SER A 71 -9.44 8.98 0.50
C SER A 71 -10.16 10.30 0.75
N GLN A 72 -9.89 11.32 -0.08
CA GLN A 72 -10.51 12.64 0.00
C GLN A 72 -11.86 12.73 -0.73
N ALA A 73 -12.31 11.64 -1.37
CA ALA A 73 -13.53 11.66 -2.17
C ALA A 73 -14.82 11.50 -1.36
N GLY A 74 -14.73 11.17 -0.06
CA GLY A 74 -15.87 10.91 0.81
C GLY A 74 -16.59 9.59 0.51
N LEU A 75 -15.83 8.60 0.02
CA LEU A 75 -16.36 7.28 -0.32
C LEU A 75 -16.59 6.43 0.93
N HIS A 76 -17.54 5.50 0.83
CA HIS A 76 -17.81 4.50 1.86
C HIS A 76 -17.69 3.10 1.25
N ASP A 77 -17.23 2.13 2.03
CA ASP A 77 -17.15 0.73 1.64
C ASP A 77 -18.58 0.20 1.45
N ALA A 78 -18.92 -0.25 0.24
CA ALA A 78 -20.26 -0.72 -0.07
C ALA A 78 -20.67 -1.99 0.71
N ARG A 79 -19.70 -2.71 1.29
CA ARG A 79 -19.93 -3.96 2.05
C ARG A 79 -20.23 -3.68 3.52
N SER A 80 -19.59 -2.66 4.10
CA SER A 80 -19.64 -2.36 5.54
C SER A 80 -20.25 -1.02 5.89
N GLY A 81 -20.32 -0.08 4.93
CA GLY A 81 -20.71 1.32 5.15
C GLY A 81 -19.63 2.18 5.81
N ALA A 82 -18.46 1.62 6.13
CA ALA A 82 -17.37 2.37 6.75
C ALA A 82 -16.74 3.38 5.78
N VAL A 83 -16.19 4.48 6.30
CA VAL A 83 -15.49 5.48 5.49
C VAL A 83 -14.22 4.86 4.88
N LEU A 84 -13.99 5.10 3.60
CA LEU A 84 -12.76 4.71 2.91
C LEU A 84 -11.70 5.81 3.04
N ASP A 85 -11.13 5.91 4.23
CA ASP A 85 -9.99 6.78 4.49
C ASP A 85 -8.67 6.18 3.95
N ILE A 86 -7.55 6.91 4.14
CA ILE A 86 -6.24 6.46 3.64
C ILE A 86 -5.78 5.14 4.26
N GLU A 87 -6.15 4.88 5.52
CA GLU A 87 -5.79 3.65 6.21
C GLU A 87 -6.53 2.47 5.58
N ALA A 88 -7.86 2.56 5.49
CA ALA A 88 -8.72 1.52 4.95
C ALA A 88 -8.36 1.20 3.49
N LEU A 89 -8.04 2.22 2.69
CA LEU A 89 -7.62 2.04 1.30
C LEU A 89 -6.26 1.33 1.20
N THR A 90 -5.31 1.65 2.09
CA THR A 90 -3.98 1.01 2.10
C THR A 90 -4.06 -0.43 2.60
N GLU A 91 -4.88 -0.71 3.62
CA GLU A 91 -5.15 -2.07 4.09
C GLU A 91 -5.83 -2.92 3.02
N TRP A 92 -6.86 -2.38 2.36
CA TRP A 92 -7.53 -3.06 1.25
C TRP A 92 -6.54 -3.39 0.13
N LEU A 93 -5.69 -2.44 -0.27
CA LEU A 93 -4.71 -2.67 -1.33
C LEU A 93 -3.71 -3.78 -0.95
N GLY A 94 -3.24 -3.78 0.30
CA GLY A 94 -2.40 -4.84 0.83
C GLY A 94 -3.09 -6.21 0.73
N GLN A 95 -4.35 -6.30 1.14
CA GLN A 95 -5.13 -7.54 1.02
C GLN A 95 -5.33 -7.96 -0.43
N HIS A 96 -5.70 -7.04 -1.32
CA HIS A 96 -5.91 -7.27 -2.75
C HIS A 96 -4.65 -7.82 -3.44
N LEU A 97 -3.49 -7.25 -3.10
CA LEU A 97 -2.19 -7.66 -3.65
C LEU A 97 -1.52 -8.78 -2.86
N LYS A 98 -2.13 -9.24 -1.76
CA LYS A 98 -1.54 -10.22 -0.82
C LYS A 98 -0.19 -9.74 -0.28
N LEU A 99 -0.09 -8.47 0.09
CA LEU A 99 1.07 -7.88 0.72
C LEU A 99 0.74 -7.48 2.17
N PRO A 100 1.70 -7.58 3.11
CA PRO A 100 1.51 -7.11 4.47
C PRO A 100 1.24 -5.60 4.50
N TYR A 101 0.29 -5.19 5.32
CA TYR A 101 0.11 -3.79 5.70
C TYR A 101 1.01 -3.45 6.90
N MET A 102 1.62 -2.26 6.89
CA MET A 102 2.47 -1.78 7.98
C MET A 102 2.22 -0.28 8.23
N ARG A 103 1.91 0.06 9.48
CA ARG A 103 2.00 1.44 9.97
C ARG A 103 3.43 1.75 10.37
N ILE A 104 4.02 2.78 9.77
CA ILE A 104 5.39 3.19 10.06
C ILE A 104 5.39 4.22 11.19
N ASP A 105 6.13 3.91 12.26
CA ASP A 105 6.42 4.85 13.34
C ASP A 105 7.78 5.51 13.07
N PRO A 106 7.82 6.81 12.74
CA PRO A 106 9.05 7.48 12.35
C PRO A 106 10.11 7.47 13.46
N LEU A 107 9.72 7.28 14.73
CA LEU A 107 10.64 7.24 15.87
C LEU A 107 11.29 5.86 16.05
N LYS A 108 10.76 4.82 15.39
CA LYS A 108 11.27 3.45 15.48
C LYS A 108 12.13 3.05 14.28
N VAL A 109 12.14 3.85 13.21
CA VAL A 109 12.94 3.57 12.02
C VAL A 109 14.41 3.93 12.31
N ASP A 110 15.29 2.95 12.20
CA ASP A 110 16.74 3.16 12.28
C ASP A 110 17.28 3.74 10.96
N VAL A 111 17.18 5.06 10.82
CA VAL A 111 17.56 5.79 9.61
C VAL A 111 19.03 5.54 9.22
N ALA A 112 19.92 5.31 10.20
CA ALA A 112 21.33 5.06 9.93
C ALA A 112 21.52 3.74 9.17
N ARG A 113 20.88 2.65 9.63
CA ARG A 113 20.93 1.35 8.94
C ARG A 113 20.17 1.34 7.62
N VAL A 114 19.13 2.16 7.49
CA VAL A 114 18.35 2.31 6.25
C VAL A 114 19.17 2.98 5.14
N ALA A 115 20.00 3.97 5.48
CA ALA A 115 20.86 4.66 4.53
C ALA A 115 21.96 3.78 3.94
N ASP A 116 22.38 2.72 4.65
CA ASP A 116 23.35 1.74 4.15
C ASP A 116 22.79 0.84 3.04
N VAL A 117 21.46 0.70 2.96
CA VAL A 117 20.79 -0.14 1.94
C VAL A 117 20.69 0.59 0.61
N MET A 118 20.27 1.85 0.65
CA MET A 118 20.06 2.66 -0.56
C MET A 118 20.17 4.15 -0.25
N SER A 119 20.57 4.92 -1.26
CA SER A 119 20.57 6.39 -1.14
C SER A 119 19.15 6.91 -0.90
N ILE A 120 19.04 7.98 -0.11
CA ILE A 120 17.76 8.68 0.16
C ILE A 120 17.07 9.07 -1.16
N ASN A 121 17.79 9.61 -2.13
CA ASN A 121 17.24 10.01 -3.42
C ASN A 121 16.69 8.81 -4.23
N TYR A 122 17.29 7.62 -4.09
CA TYR A 122 16.73 6.42 -4.70
C TYR A 122 15.42 6.01 -4.00
N ALA A 123 15.42 5.98 -2.66
CA ALA A 123 14.25 5.68 -1.84
C ALA A 123 13.07 6.62 -2.16
N GLU A 124 13.31 7.93 -2.27
CA GLU A 124 12.30 8.93 -2.60
C GLU A 124 11.73 8.74 -4.01
N ARG A 125 12.59 8.54 -5.01
CA ARG A 125 12.15 8.38 -6.42
C ARG A 125 11.32 7.12 -6.63
N ARG A 126 11.71 6.02 -5.97
CA ARG A 126 11.01 4.73 -6.02
C ARG A 126 9.89 4.59 -4.98
N ARG A 127 9.75 5.57 -4.08
CA ARG A 127 8.83 5.51 -2.93
C ARG A 127 9.02 4.22 -2.11
N ALA A 128 10.27 3.82 -1.96
CA ALA A 128 10.71 2.59 -1.33
C ALA A 128 11.52 2.94 -0.08
N LEU A 129 10.94 2.69 1.09
CA LEU A 129 11.56 2.97 2.37
C LEU A 129 12.00 1.66 3.02
N PRO A 130 13.31 1.41 3.19
CA PRO A 130 13.76 0.33 4.05
C PRO A 130 13.26 0.56 5.49
N VAL A 131 12.65 -0.47 6.08
CA VAL A 131 12.06 -0.42 7.43
C VAL A 131 12.69 -1.43 8.39
N ALA A 132 13.36 -2.45 7.87
CA ALA A 132 14.16 -3.38 8.65
C ALA A 132 15.32 -3.92 7.81
N VAL A 133 16.49 -4.04 8.45
CA VAL A 133 17.71 -4.56 7.81
C VAL A 133 18.22 -5.74 8.64
N GLY A 134 18.12 -6.94 8.08
CA GLY A 134 18.70 -8.17 8.60
C GLY A 134 20.08 -8.44 8.01
N VAL A 135 20.66 -9.60 8.35
CA VAL A 135 21.96 -10.04 7.81
C VAL A 135 21.82 -10.52 6.37
N HIS A 136 20.69 -11.14 6.03
CA HIS A 136 20.44 -11.76 4.73
C HIS A 136 19.22 -11.20 4.00
N GLU A 137 18.46 -10.32 4.64
CA GLU A 137 17.22 -9.77 4.09
C GLU A 137 17.03 -8.31 4.48
N VAL A 138 16.29 -7.59 3.64
CA VAL A 138 15.85 -6.24 3.90
C VAL A 138 14.35 -6.18 3.67
N THR A 139 13.62 -5.58 4.60
CA THR A 139 12.20 -5.28 4.42
C THR A 139 12.05 -3.86 3.89
N ILE A 140 11.40 -3.72 2.74
CA ILE A 140 11.08 -2.44 2.09
C ILE A 140 9.58 -2.19 2.20
N ALA A 141 9.20 -1.05 2.76
CA ALA A 141 7.85 -0.52 2.67
C ALA A 141 7.71 0.34 1.42
N THR A 142 6.64 0.18 0.66
CA THR A 142 6.36 0.99 -0.54
C THR A 142 4.88 1.36 -0.62
N CYS A 143 4.61 2.57 -1.11
CA CYS A 143 3.25 2.96 -1.50
C CYS A 143 2.96 2.70 -2.99
N GLU A 144 3.95 2.22 -3.75
CA GLU A 144 3.84 1.84 -5.17
C GLU A 144 4.13 0.33 -5.34
N PRO A 145 3.32 -0.58 -4.78
CA PRO A 145 3.62 -2.02 -4.75
C PRO A 145 3.66 -2.71 -6.12
N LEU A 146 3.17 -2.04 -7.17
CA LEU A 146 3.17 -2.52 -8.55
C LEU A 146 4.35 -1.98 -9.36
N ASP A 147 5.12 -1.01 -8.83
CA ASP A 147 6.35 -0.51 -9.45
C ASP A 147 7.51 -1.43 -9.07
N LEU A 148 7.65 -2.54 -9.80
CA LEU A 148 8.65 -3.59 -9.56
C LEU A 148 9.97 -3.35 -10.32
N GLY A 149 10.16 -2.18 -10.91
CA GLY A 149 11.32 -1.93 -11.79
C GLY A 149 12.62 -1.58 -11.07
N TRP A 150 12.73 -1.86 -9.76
CA TRP A 150 13.83 -1.44 -8.89
C TRP A 150 14.90 -2.52 -8.71
#